data_AF-A0A5C4JJ81-F1
#
_entry.id   AF-A0A5C4JJ81-F1
#
_cell.length_a   1.000
_cell.length_b   1.000
_cell.length_c   1.000
_cell.angle_alpha   90.00
_cell.angle_beta   90.00
_cell.angle_gamma   90.00
#
_symmetry.space_group_name_H-M   'P 1'
#
loop_
_entity.id
_entity.type
_entity.pdbx_description
1 polymer ?
#
loop_
_entity_poly.entity_id
_entity_poly.type
_entity_poly.pdbx_seq_one_letter_code
_entity_poly.pdbx_strand_id
1 'polypeptide(L)'
;MTEPPLDLRARMISTALTRRPPARPAPGFARPYAAIVAMLDVLLTDLREAEWTVVAANDDWDVRDLVVHLAATDGLLAEAIEGRGSSACDVLDRTREALSRCPPPQDARLAWRRRADALCDGLCEADADRRVEMGGRRLRLSDHFAGRAFETWIHADDIARGTGRTLMQPPAEHVYPIADLGVRSLPKALALTGRDHADRTLRLILDGPGGGQWTIPLGRAATGDDPPAQVRMDVVEFCFLAGGRRDPTSVEAETSGDPAVTRDVLAAASAFSGP
;
A
#
# COMPACT_ATOMS: atom_id res chain seq x y z
N MET A 1 -50.04 0.31 3.87
CA MET A 1 -48.61 0.66 3.86
C MET A 1 -48.34 1.44 5.12
N THR A 2 -47.65 0.85 6.09
CA THR A 2 -47.30 1.52 7.35
C THR A 2 -46.11 2.44 7.07
N GLU A 3 -46.24 3.72 7.39
CA GLU A 3 -45.16 4.69 7.24
C GLU A 3 -43.98 4.29 8.14
N PRO A 4 -42.73 4.28 7.63
CA PRO A 4 -41.59 3.92 8.44
C PRO A 4 -41.42 4.91 9.59
N PRO A 5 -40.98 4.45 10.79
CA PRO A 5 -40.73 5.32 11.93
C PRO A 5 -39.79 6.48 11.57
N LEU A 6 -40.09 7.69 12.03
CA LEU A 6 -39.32 8.91 11.73
C LEU A 6 -37.84 8.82 12.14
N ASP A 7 -37.53 7.95 13.11
CA ASP A 7 -36.18 7.71 13.62
C ASP A 7 -35.42 6.59 12.86
N LEU A 8 -36.08 5.86 11.96
CA LEU A 8 -35.50 4.71 11.26
C LEU A 8 -34.21 5.10 10.53
N ARG A 9 -34.19 6.25 9.86
CA ARG A 9 -33.00 6.76 9.16
C ARG A 9 -31.85 7.01 10.14
N ALA A 10 -32.10 7.67 11.27
CA ALA A 10 -31.09 7.95 12.26
C ALA A 10 -30.55 6.67 12.90
N ARG A 11 -31.42 5.71 13.23
CA ARG A 11 -31.01 4.39 13.72
C ARG A 11 -30.22 3.60 12.69
N MET A 12 -30.60 3.65 11.41
CA MET A 12 -29.86 2.99 10.34
C MET A 12 -28.48 3.62 10.15
N ILE A 13 -28.36 4.95 10.15
CA ILE A 13 -27.08 5.66 10.08
C ILE A 13 -26.22 5.33 11.31
N SER A 14 -26.77 5.39 12.51
CA SER A 14 -26.05 5.06 13.75
C SER A 14 -25.57 3.60 13.76
N THR A 15 -26.41 2.66 13.32
CA THR A 15 -26.07 1.24 13.18
C THR A 15 -25.01 1.02 12.11
N ALA A 16 -25.09 1.74 10.99
CA ALA A 16 -24.10 1.68 9.92
C ALA A 16 -22.74 2.25 10.39
N LEU A 17 -22.73 3.36 11.13
CA LEU A 17 -21.52 3.98 11.66
C LEU A 17 -20.85 3.17 12.77
N THR A 18 -21.64 2.45 13.58
CA THR A 18 -21.09 1.52 14.59
C THR A 18 -20.52 0.26 13.95
N ARG A 19 -21.11 -0.22 12.85
CA ARG A 19 -20.60 -1.36 12.09
C ARG A 19 -19.44 -1.01 11.16
N ARG A 20 -19.37 0.24 10.70
CA ARG A 20 -18.36 0.74 9.76
C ARG A 20 -17.80 2.06 10.30
N PRO A 21 -16.83 1.97 11.23
CA PRO A 21 -16.15 3.16 11.72
C PRO A 21 -15.62 3.96 10.53
N PRO A 22 -15.84 5.29 10.47
CA PRO A 22 -15.33 6.09 9.37
C PRO A 22 -13.80 6.08 9.36
N ALA A 23 -13.23 6.46 8.22
CA ALA A 23 -11.80 6.78 8.13
C ALA A 23 -11.45 7.81 9.21
N ARG A 24 -10.31 7.59 9.88
CA ARG A 24 -9.84 8.53 10.89
C ARG A 24 -9.50 9.86 10.21
N PRO A 25 -9.89 11.02 10.78
CA PRO A 25 -9.44 12.30 10.25
C PRO A 25 -7.92 12.36 10.20
N ALA A 26 -7.37 12.76 9.07
CA ALA A 26 -5.94 12.83 8.84
C ALA A 26 -5.61 14.00 7.89
N PRO A 27 -4.38 14.57 7.98
CA PRO A 27 -3.89 15.53 7.00
C PRO A 27 -3.92 14.95 5.58
N GLY A 28 -3.88 15.83 4.57
CA GLY A 28 -4.04 15.44 3.16
C GLY A 28 -3.12 14.29 2.72
N PHE A 29 -1.84 14.31 3.13
CA PHE A 29 -0.87 13.27 2.75
C PHE A 29 -1.13 11.89 3.40
N ALA A 30 -1.85 11.82 4.52
CA ALA A 30 -2.16 10.59 5.23
C ALA A 30 -3.62 10.12 5.02
N ARG A 31 -4.45 10.93 4.36
CA ARG A 31 -5.83 10.58 4.03
C ARG A 31 -5.98 9.28 3.22
N PRO A 32 -5.13 8.97 2.22
CA PRO A 32 -5.19 7.69 1.51
C PRO A 32 -5.04 6.50 2.47
N TYR A 33 -4.05 6.56 3.38
CA TYR A 33 -3.83 5.52 4.38
C TYR A 33 -5.04 5.36 5.30
N ALA A 34 -5.55 6.45 5.89
CA ALA A 34 -6.71 6.39 6.77
C ALA A 34 -7.98 5.82 6.09
N ALA A 35 -8.19 6.14 4.81
CA ALA A 35 -9.29 5.63 4.02
C ALA A 35 -9.16 4.12 3.73
N ILE A 36 -7.96 3.68 3.34
CA ILE A 36 -7.68 2.26 3.03
C ILE A 36 -7.72 1.41 4.31
N VAL A 37 -7.25 1.93 5.45
CA VAL A 37 -7.41 1.29 6.77
C VAL A 37 -8.88 1.08 7.11
N ALA A 38 -9.75 2.06 6.86
CA ALA A 38 -11.19 1.91 7.07
C ALA A 38 -11.82 0.91 6.12
N MET A 39 -11.42 0.90 4.85
CA MET A 39 -11.86 -0.08 3.87
C MET A 39 -11.51 -1.51 4.30
N LEU A 40 -10.26 -1.75 4.72
CA LEU A 40 -9.83 -3.07 5.20
C LEU A 40 -10.54 -3.45 6.51
N ASP A 41 -10.72 -2.52 7.45
CA ASP A 41 -11.43 -2.83 8.70
C ASP A 41 -12.89 -3.26 8.46
N VAL A 42 -13.56 -2.68 7.46
CA VAL A 42 -14.90 -3.14 7.02
C VAL A 42 -14.84 -4.58 6.50
N LEU A 43 -13.87 -4.89 5.63
CA LEU A 43 -13.65 -6.24 5.13
C LEU A 43 -13.43 -7.24 6.28
N LEU A 44 -12.56 -6.91 7.23
CA LEU A 44 -12.23 -7.76 8.38
C LEU A 44 -13.40 -7.93 9.37
N THR A 45 -14.28 -6.94 9.48
CA THR A 45 -15.49 -7.02 10.32
C THR A 45 -16.44 -8.10 9.83
N ASP A 46 -16.53 -8.27 8.51
CA ASP A 46 -17.46 -9.19 7.87
C ASP A 46 -16.89 -10.62 7.73
N LEU A 47 -15.69 -10.89 8.24
CA LEU A 47 -15.08 -12.22 8.21
C LEU A 47 -15.59 -13.11 9.35
N ARG A 48 -15.94 -14.35 8.99
CA ARG A 48 -16.23 -15.44 9.93
C ARG A 48 -14.93 -15.97 10.53
N GLU A 49 -15.02 -16.61 11.69
CA GLU A 49 -13.87 -17.18 12.40
C GLU A 49 -13.01 -18.10 11.52
N ALA A 50 -13.63 -19.00 10.76
CA ALA A 50 -12.92 -19.92 9.86
C ALA A 50 -12.24 -19.22 8.66
N GLU A 51 -12.63 -17.98 8.33
CA GLU A 51 -12.02 -17.22 7.24
C GLU A 51 -10.70 -16.56 7.66
N TRP A 52 -10.45 -16.44 8.98
CA TRP A 52 -9.20 -15.86 9.47
C TRP A 52 -7.97 -16.73 9.24
N THR A 53 -8.16 -18.05 9.08
CA THR A 53 -7.11 -19.03 8.81
C THR A 53 -7.00 -19.37 7.32
N VAL A 54 -7.69 -18.64 6.45
CA VAL A 54 -7.54 -18.80 4.99
C VAL A 54 -6.22 -18.17 4.57
N VAL A 55 -5.39 -18.95 3.87
CA VAL A 55 -4.17 -18.46 3.24
C VAL A 55 -4.54 -17.42 2.18
N ALA A 56 -3.98 -16.22 2.32
CA ALA A 56 -4.28 -15.07 1.50
C ALA A 56 -3.05 -14.57 0.70
N ALA A 57 -1.82 -14.79 1.19
CA ALA A 57 -0.59 -14.36 0.51
C ALA A 57 0.61 -15.30 0.78
N ASN A 58 1.62 -15.24 -0.08
CA ASN A 58 2.91 -15.97 -0.03
C ASN A 58 2.84 -17.48 0.22
N ASP A 59 1.76 -18.12 -0.23
CA ASP A 59 1.49 -19.55 -0.05
C ASP A 59 1.27 -20.02 1.40
N ASP A 60 1.63 -19.24 2.43
CA ASP A 60 1.55 -19.65 3.83
C ASP A 60 0.98 -18.61 4.80
N TRP A 61 0.75 -17.36 4.39
CA TRP A 61 0.20 -16.34 5.30
C TRP A 61 -1.31 -16.31 5.26
N ASP A 62 -1.92 -16.52 6.42
CA ASP A 62 -3.35 -16.36 6.60
C ASP A 62 -3.76 -14.89 6.83
N VAL A 63 -5.07 -14.65 6.90
CA VAL A 63 -5.62 -13.30 7.14
C VAL A 63 -5.12 -12.71 8.46
N ARG A 64 -5.02 -13.51 9.52
CA ARG A 64 -4.51 -13.03 10.82
C ARG A 64 -3.06 -12.58 10.66
N ASP A 65 -2.25 -13.37 9.96
CA ASP A 65 -0.83 -13.11 9.82
C ASP A 65 -0.58 -11.80 9.03
N LEU A 66 -1.36 -11.55 7.98
CA LEU A 66 -1.33 -10.27 7.26
C LEU A 66 -1.74 -9.07 8.14
N VAL A 67 -2.76 -9.22 8.98
CA VAL A 67 -3.18 -8.14 9.90
C VAL A 67 -2.12 -7.88 10.98
N VAL A 68 -1.48 -8.94 11.48
CA VAL A 68 -0.35 -8.81 12.43
C VAL A 68 0.84 -8.14 11.76
N HIS A 69 1.15 -8.48 10.51
CA HIS A 69 2.20 -7.83 9.72
C HIS A 69 1.94 -6.34 9.55
N LEU A 70 0.73 -5.96 9.11
CA LEU A 70 0.36 -4.55 8.96
C LEU A 70 0.52 -3.79 10.29
N ALA A 71 0.10 -4.39 11.41
CA ALA A 71 0.29 -3.80 12.74
C ALA A 71 1.77 -3.66 13.12
N ALA A 72 2.59 -4.66 12.80
CA ALA A 72 4.03 -4.65 13.07
C ALA A 72 4.72 -3.50 12.31
N THR A 73 4.43 -3.37 11.02
CA THR A 73 5.00 -2.33 10.16
C THR A 73 4.52 -0.93 10.57
N ASP A 74 3.25 -0.76 10.93
CA ASP A 74 2.72 0.50 11.51
C ASP A 74 3.42 0.85 12.83
N GLY A 75 3.80 -0.16 13.62
CA GLY A 75 4.52 0.03 14.89
C GLY A 75 5.92 0.60 14.69
N LEU A 76 6.63 0.09 13.68
CA LEU A 76 7.95 0.62 13.32
C LEU A 76 7.86 2.07 12.80
N LEU A 77 6.82 2.39 12.02
CA LEU A 77 6.61 3.77 11.58
C LEU A 77 6.33 4.69 12.78
N ALA A 78 5.52 4.26 13.74
CA ALA A 78 5.25 5.04 14.96
C ALA A 78 6.54 5.28 15.76
N GLU A 79 7.35 4.25 15.99
CA GLU A 79 8.66 4.37 16.64
C GLU A 79 9.60 5.35 15.93
N ALA A 80 9.63 5.30 14.59
CA ALA A 80 10.43 6.19 13.76
C ALA A 80 9.94 7.65 13.79
N ILE A 81 8.62 7.86 13.77
CA ILE A 81 8.01 9.20 13.88
C ILE A 81 8.38 9.85 15.21
N GLU A 82 8.33 9.08 16.29
CA GLU A 82 8.57 9.51 17.67
C GLU A 82 10.07 9.54 18.05
N GLY A 83 10.96 9.09 17.16
CA GLY A 83 12.40 9.12 17.37
C GLY A 83 12.90 8.15 18.45
N ARG A 84 12.15 7.09 18.77
CA ARG A 84 12.49 6.12 19.82
C ARG A 84 13.58 5.11 19.45
N GLY A 85 14.12 5.18 18.22
CA GLY A 85 14.94 4.12 17.64
C GLY A 85 14.08 2.93 17.19
N SER A 86 14.62 2.10 16.29
CA SER A 86 13.91 0.93 15.77
C SER A 86 13.95 -0.22 16.77
N SER A 87 12.80 -0.78 17.13
CA SER A 87 12.71 -1.99 17.97
C SER A 87 13.16 -3.28 17.28
N ALA A 88 13.32 -3.26 15.95
CA ALA A 88 13.77 -4.40 15.16
C ALA A 88 14.78 -3.97 14.07
N CYS A 89 15.58 -4.92 13.60
CA CYS A 89 16.54 -4.71 12.51
C CYS A 89 15.83 -4.45 11.17
N ASP A 90 14.75 -5.18 10.91
CA ASP A 90 13.88 -4.98 9.75
C ASP A 90 12.40 -5.30 10.05
N VAL A 91 11.55 -5.08 9.04
CA VAL A 91 10.08 -5.28 9.13
C VAL A 91 9.70 -6.76 9.33
N LEU A 92 10.43 -7.69 8.73
CA LEU A 92 10.14 -9.12 8.82
C LEU A 92 10.52 -9.69 10.18
N ASP A 93 11.62 -9.23 10.77
CA ASP A 93 12.00 -9.53 12.16
C ASP A 93 10.89 -9.08 13.12
N ARG A 94 10.40 -7.84 12.95
CA ARG A 94 9.29 -7.31 13.75
C ARG A 94 8.02 -8.12 13.57
N THR A 95 7.72 -8.52 12.35
CA THR A 95 6.55 -9.32 12.02
C THR A 95 6.63 -10.71 12.66
N ARG A 96 7.77 -11.41 12.52
CA ARG A 96 8.00 -12.72 13.15
C ARG A 96 7.86 -12.66 14.67
N GLU A 97 8.39 -11.61 15.30
CA GLU A 97 8.21 -11.40 16.74
C GLU A 97 6.72 -11.23 17.11
N ALA A 98 5.98 -10.43 16.33
CA ALA A 98 4.55 -10.20 16.58
C ALA A 98 3.71 -11.47 16.35
N LEU A 99 4.00 -12.23 15.29
CA LEU A 99 3.35 -13.50 14.97
C LEU A 99 3.60 -14.56 16.05
N SER A 100 4.81 -14.60 16.65
CA SER A 100 5.15 -15.56 17.72
C SER A 100 4.26 -15.49 18.95
N ARG A 101 3.56 -14.35 19.15
CA ARG A 101 2.61 -14.14 20.24
C ARG A 101 1.25 -14.80 19.98
N CYS A 102 1.00 -15.28 18.76
CA CYS A 102 -0.22 -15.94 18.33
C CYS A 102 -1.51 -15.23 18.80
N PRO A 103 -1.68 -13.92 18.54
CA PRO A 103 -2.84 -13.20 19.03
C PRO A 103 -4.13 -13.78 18.45
N PRO A 104 -5.22 -13.83 19.22
CA PRO A 104 -6.54 -14.16 18.67
C PRO A 104 -6.89 -13.21 17.50
N PRO A 105 -7.57 -13.68 16.44
CA PRO A 105 -7.77 -12.86 15.23
C PRO A 105 -8.47 -11.52 15.49
N GLN A 106 -9.48 -11.50 16.37
CA GLN A 106 -10.18 -10.27 16.73
C GLN A 106 -9.28 -9.31 17.53
N ASP A 107 -8.39 -9.83 18.38
CA ASP A 107 -7.43 -9.00 19.11
C ASP A 107 -6.39 -8.41 18.16
N ALA A 108 -5.92 -9.20 17.18
CA ALA A 108 -5.02 -8.72 16.14
C ALA A 108 -5.64 -7.57 15.35
N ARG A 109 -6.90 -7.72 14.90
CA ARG A 109 -7.66 -6.68 14.21
C ARG A 109 -7.80 -5.42 15.05
N LEU A 110 -8.26 -5.54 16.30
CA LEU A 110 -8.47 -4.39 17.18
C LEU A 110 -7.15 -3.68 17.52
N ALA A 111 -6.06 -4.43 17.72
CA ALA A 111 -4.75 -3.88 17.97
C ALA A 111 -4.18 -3.14 16.76
N TRP A 112 -4.29 -3.75 15.56
CA TRP A 112 -3.95 -3.11 14.29
C TRP A 112 -4.73 -1.82 14.11
N ARG A 113 -6.06 -1.86 14.22
CA ARG A 113 -6.92 -0.69 14.01
C ARG A 113 -6.58 0.46 14.96
N ARG A 114 -6.43 0.18 16.27
CA ARG A 114 -6.02 1.20 17.26
C ARG A 114 -4.69 1.85 16.90
N ARG A 115 -3.74 1.07 16.39
CA ARG A 115 -2.41 1.57 16.01
C ARG A 115 -2.49 2.45 14.77
N ALA A 116 -3.24 2.04 13.75
CA ALA A 116 -3.46 2.84 12.55
C ALA A 116 -4.17 4.16 12.87
N ASP A 117 -5.17 4.14 13.76
CA ASP A 117 -5.85 5.35 14.24
C ASP A 117 -4.88 6.27 15.01
N ALA A 118 -4.05 5.72 15.90
CA ALA A 118 -3.05 6.50 16.65
C ALA A 118 -1.99 7.14 15.74
N LEU A 119 -1.58 6.44 14.66
CA LEU A 119 -0.71 7.02 13.64
C LEU A 119 -1.35 8.25 12.99
N CYS A 120 -2.65 8.20 12.67
CA CYS A 120 -3.35 9.34 12.07
C CYS A 120 -3.52 10.50 13.05
N ASP A 121 -3.85 10.20 14.31
CA ASP A 121 -4.07 11.19 15.37
C ASP A 121 -2.82 12.02 15.67
N GLY A 122 -1.64 11.40 15.57
CA GLY A 122 -0.35 12.05 15.81
C GLY A 122 0.09 13.04 14.73
N LEU A 123 -0.69 13.27 13.67
CA LEU A 123 -0.23 14.00 12.47
C LEU A 123 -0.78 15.42 12.33
N CYS A 124 -1.61 15.91 13.24
CA CYS A 124 -2.32 17.20 13.06
C CYS A 124 -1.38 18.35 12.64
N GLU A 125 -0.20 18.44 13.25
CA GLU A 125 0.82 19.47 12.99
C GLU A 125 2.08 18.89 12.31
N ALA A 126 1.99 17.71 11.72
CA ALA A 126 3.15 17.04 11.15
C ALA A 126 3.56 17.62 9.79
N ASP A 127 4.84 17.95 9.65
CA ASP A 127 5.44 18.31 8.37
C ASP A 127 5.55 17.07 7.46
N ALA A 128 4.83 17.10 6.34
CA ALA A 128 4.80 16.05 5.33
C ALA A 128 6.18 15.78 4.71
N ASP A 129 7.04 16.80 4.64
CA ASP A 129 8.36 16.73 4.02
C ASP A 129 9.46 16.27 4.98
N ARG A 130 9.17 16.23 6.29
CA ARG A 130 10.08 15.72 7.32
C ARG A 130 10.60 14.36 6.92
N ARG A 131 11.93 14.19 6.98
CA ARG A 131 12.58 12.91 6.67
C ARG A 131 12.56 12.00 7.89
N VAL A 132 11.94 10.83 7.74
CA VAL A 132 11.84 9.80 8.79
C VAL A 132 12.57 8.55 8.30
N GLU A 133 13.32 7.92 9.20
CA GLU A 133 14.06 6.70 8.91
C GLU A 133 13.36 5.49 9.55
N MET A 134 12.95 4.54 8.71
CA MET A 134 12.29 3.30 9.12
C MET A 134 12.84 2.17 8.26
N GLY A 135 13.26 1.06 8.90
CA GLY A 135 13.77 -0.12 8.18
C GLY A 135 14.93 0.20 7.21
N GLY A 136 15.87 1.05 7.63
CA GLY A 136 17.01 1.47 6.80
C GLY A 136 16.66 2.38 5.63
N ARG A 137 15.41 2.86 5.53
CA ARG A 137 14.95 3.77 4.47
C ARG A 137 14.59 5.13 5.06
N ARG A 138 15.31 6.17 4.64
CA ARG A 138 15.00 7.56 4.97
C ARG A 138 14.16 8.19 3.87
N LEU A 139 12.87 8.36 4.12
CA LEU A 139 11.88 8.90 3.18
C LEU A 139 11.16 10.12 3.76
N ARG A 140 10.39 10.85 2.92
CA ARG A 140 9.46 11.87 3.40
C ARG A 140 8.39 11.20 4.27
N LEU A 141 7.84 11.92 5.24
CA LEU A 141 6.72 11.42 6.02
C LEU A 141 5.52 11.08 5.12
N SER A 142 5.24 11.93 4.13
CA SER A 142 4.22 11.66 3.11
C SER A 142 4.45 10.35 2.35
N ASP A 143 5.71 10.06 1.99
CA ASP A 143 6.08 8.85 1.26
C ASP A 143 5.95 7.60 2.14
N HIS A 144 6.22 7.70 3.44
CA HIS A 144 5.92 6.60 4.36
C HIS A 144 4.43 6.29 4.41
N PHE A 145 3.57 7.30 4.53
CA PHE A 145 2.12 7.09 4.53
C PHE A 145 1.57 6.58 3.19
N ALA A 146 2.12 7.03 2.06
CA ALA A 146 1.79 6.45 0.75
C ALA A 146 2.22 4.97 0.67
N GLY A 147 3.39 4.61 1.21
CA GLY A 147 3.85 3.22 1.29
C GLY A 147 2.99 2.35 2.21
N ARG A 148 2.55 2.88 3.36
CA ARG A 148 1.60 2.19 4.25
C ARG A 148 0.24 2.01 3.59
N ALA A 149 -0.26 3.03 2.88
CA ALA A 149 -1.50 2.97 2.13
C ALA A 149 -1.43 1.89 1.04
N PHE A 150 -0.32 1.84 0.30
CA PHE A 150 -0.02 0.81 -0.69
C PHE A 150 -0.07 -0.60 -0.08
N GLU A 151 0.73 -0.87 0.95
CA GLU A 151 0.81 -2.21 1.57
C GLU A 151 -0.54 -2.65 2.15
N THR A 152 -1.25 -1.74 2.81
CA THR A 152 -2.60 -2.03 3.35
C THR A 152 -3.59 -2.35 2.23
N TRP A 153 -3.49 -1.68 1.08
CA TRP A 153 -4.38 -1.93 -0.06
C TRP A 153 -4.08 -3.26 -0.75
N ILE A 154 -2.80 -3.58 -0.99
CA ILE A 154 -2.39 -4.87 -1.58
C ILE A 154 -2.87 -6.02 -0.69
N HIS A 155 -2.69 -5.93 0.62
CA HIS A 155 -3.15 -6.98 1.54
C HIS A 155 -4.67 -7.01 1.72
N ALA A 156 -5.35 -5.88 1.60
CA ALA A 156 -6.81 -5.90 1.55
C ALA A 156 -7.32 -6.68 0.33
N ASP A 157 -6.64 -6.57 -0.81
CA ASP A 157 -6.97 -7.33 -2.01
C ASP A 157 -6.60 -8.81 -1.86
N ASP A 158 -5.43 -9.14 -1.30
CA ASP A 158 -5.05 -10.52 -0.97
C ASP A 158 -6.12 -11.21 -0.10
N ILE A 159 -6.55 -10.54 0.97
CA ILE A 159 -7.59 -11.03 1.89
C ILE A 159 -8.94 -11.14 1.18
N ALA A 160 -9.31 -10.14 0.37
CA ALA A 160 -10.56 -10.18 -0.37
C ALA A 160 -10.59 -11.38 -1.33
N ARG A 161 -9.54 -11.58 -2.13
CA ARG A 161 -9.42 -12.72 -3.06
C ARG A 161 -9.42 -14.05 -2.32
N GLY A 162 -8.59 -14.20 -1.29
CA GLY A 162 -8.50 -15.43 -0.50
C GLY A 162 -9.85 -15.82 0.12
N THR A 163 -10.64 -14.83 0.55
CA THR A 163 -11.95 -15.05 1.19
C THR A 163 -13.15 -14.95 0.23
N GLY A 164 -12.92 -14.91 -1.09
CA GLY A 164 -13.97 -14.88 -2.11
C GLY A 164 -14.80 -13.58 -2.15
N ARG A 165 -14.25 -12.48 -1.65
CA ARG A 165 -14.86 -11.15 -1.63
C ARG A 165 -14.27 -10.25 -2.71
N THR A 166 -14.99 -9.20 -3.07
CA THR A 166 -14.51 -8.17 -3.99
C THR A 166 -14.19 -6.91 -3.21
N LEU A 167 -12.98 -6.40 -3.39
CA LEU A 167 -12.57 -5.13 -2.80
C LEU A 167 -13.01 -3.96 -3.69
N MET A 168 -13.51 -2.89 -3.06
CA MET A 168 -13.76 -1.64 -3.78
C MET A 168 -12.43 -0.94 -4.07
N GLN A 169 -12.27 -0.44 -5.29
CA GLN A 169 -11.09 0.32 -5.66
C GLN A 169 -11.04 1.66 -4.90
N PRO A 170 -9.87 2.08 -4.37
CA PRO A 170 -9.73 3.39 -3.76
C PRO A 170 -10.03 4.52 -4.77
N PRO A 171 -10.53 5.68 -4.32
CA PRO A 171 -10.69 6.86 -5.17
C PRO A 171 -9.38 7.27 -5.85
N ALA A 172 -9.49 7.91 -7.02
CA ALA A 172 -8.36 8.37 -7.84
C ALA A 172 -7.33 9.19 -7.05
N GLU A 173 -7.82 10.10 -6.20
CA GLU A 173 -7.00 10.96 -5.34
C GLU A 173 -6.21 10.19 -4.27
N HIS A 174 -6.61 8.96 -3.95
CA HIS A 174 -5.88 8.08 -3.06
C HIS A 174 -4.91 7.15 -3.80
N VAL A 175 -5.24 6.77 -5.04
CA VAL A 175 -4.38 5.93 -5.90
C VAL A 175 -3.17 6.71 -6.41
N TYR A 176 -3.32 7.97 -6.83
CA TYR A 176 -2.22 8.77 -7.37
C TYR A 176 -0.97 8.84 -6.48
N PRO A 177 -1.04 9.19 -5.16
CA PRO A 177 0.15 9.25 -4.32
C PRO A 177 0.84 7.88 -4.12
N ILE A 178 0.07 6.78 -4.16
CA ILE A 178 0.61 5.41 -4.12
C ILE A 178 1.40 5.13 -5.41
N ALA A 179 0.79 5.40 -6.56
CA ALA A 179 1.42 5.20 -7.86
C ALA A 179 2.68 6.08 -8.01
N ASP A 180 2.59 7.37 -7.66
CA ASP A 180 3.71 8.31 -7.70
C ASP A 180 4.92 7.83 -6.87
N LEU A 181 4.67 7.31 -5.67
CA LEU A 181 5.73 6.69 -4.86
C LEU A 181 6.36 5.48 -5.56
N GLY A 182 5.54 4.61 -6.13
CA GLY A 182 6.00 3.44 -6.89
C GLY A 182 6.88 3.83 -8.07
N VAL A 183 6.42 4.80 -8.88
CA VAL A 183 7.18 5.31 -10.04
C VAL A 183 8.51 5.94 -9.62
N ARG A 184 8.51 6.79 -8.57
CA ARG A 184 9.75 7.39 -8.04
C ARG A 184 10.70 6.36 -7.42
N SER A 185 10.21 5.17 -7.08
CA SER A 185 11.03 4.09 -6.53
C SER A 185 11.70 3.24 -7.62
N LEU A 186 11.23 3.29 -8.88
CA LEU A 186 11.76 2.50 -9.99
C LEU A 186 13.27 2.66 -10.23
N PRO A 187 13.88 3.87 -10.19
CA PRO A 187 15.33 4.00 -10.36
C PRO A 187 16.12 3.21 -9.30
N LYS A 188 15.64 3.19 -8.05
CA LYS A 188 16.26 2.42 -6.97
C LYS A 188 16.01 0.92 -7.15
N ALA A 189 14.83 0.54 -7.65
CA ALA A 189 14.47 -0.84 -7.93
C ALA A 189 15.33 -1.45 -9.06
N LEU A 190 15.56 -0.70 -10.13
CA LEU A 190 16.45 -1.07 -11.23
C LEU A 190 17.88 -1.29 -10.73
N ALA A 191 18.41 -0.35 -9.94
CA ALA A 191 19.74 -0.49 -9.34
C ALA A 191 19.84 -1.71 -8.40
N LEU A 192 18.81 -1.97 -7.58
CA LEU A 192 18.77 -3.11 -6.66
C LEU A 192 18.76 -4.46 -7.41
N THR A 193 18.13 -4.51 -8.58
CA THR A 193 18.00 -5.73 -9.39
C THR A 193 19.08 -5.89 -10.45
N GLY A 194 20.04 -4.95 -10.53
CA GLY A 194 21.11 -4.96 -11.54
C GLY A 194 20.61 -4.74 -12.96
N ARG A 195 19.51 -3.99 -13.11
CA ARG A 195 18.78 -3.71 -14.35
C ARG A 195 18.85 -2.24 -14.76
N ASP A 196 19.75 -1.46 -14.18
CA ASP A 196 19.86 -0.05 -14.50
C ASP A 196 20.40 0.17 -15.92
N HIS A 197 19.83 1.17 -16.60
CA HIS A 197 20.29 1.63 -17.89
C HIS A 197 20.87 3.03 -17.72
N ALA A 198 22.19 3.09 -17.51
CA ALA A 198 22.93 4.34 -17.36
C ALA A 198 22.60 5.32 -18.50
N ASP A 199 22.47 6.60 -18.14
CA ASP A 199 22.25 7.71 -19.07
C ASP A 199 20.94 7.68 -19.87
N ARG A 200 20.01 6.77 -19.55
CA ARG A 200 18.69 6.67 -20.21
C ARG A 200 17.54 7.15 -19.35
N THR A 201 16.46 7.55 -20.02
CA THR A 201 15.16 7.86 -19.43
C THR A 201 14.08 6.97 -20.03
N LEU A 202 12.99 6.79 -19.29
CA LEU A 202 11.78 6.14 -19.77
C LEU A 202 10.57 7.04 -19.53
N ARG A 203 9.66 7.10 -20.51
CA ARG A 203 8.32 7.66 -20.32
C ARG A 203 7.41 6.58 -19.76
N LEU A 204 6.98 6.73 -18.51
CA LEU A 204 5.96 5.87 -17.92
C LEU A 204 4.62 6.61 -17.93
N ILE A 205 3.62 6.02 -18.56
CA ILE A 205 2.25 6.52 -18.58
C ILE A 205 1.38 5.51 -17.84
N LEU A 206 0.77 5.96 -16.74
CA LEU A 206 -0.21 5.16 -16.03
C LEU A 206 -1.59 5.72 -16.34
N ASP A 207 -2.45 4.91 -16.93
CA ASP A 207 -3.83 5.28 -17.27
C ASP A 207 -4.79 5.03 -16.12
N GLY A 208 -6.02 5.48 -16.30
CA GLY A 208 -7.11 5.24 -15.36
C GLY A 208 -7.19 6.27 -14.22
N PRO A 209 -8.20 6.14 -13.35
CA PRO A 209 -8.42 7.06 -12.24
C PRO A 209 -7.24 7.02 -11.24
N GLY A 210 -6.53 8.14 -11.09
CA GLY A 210 -5.33 8.22 -10.25
C GLY A 210 -4.03 7.98 -11.01
N GLY A 211 -4.10 7.77 -12.33
CA GLY A 211 -2.94 7.69 -13.21
C GLY A 211 -2.22 9.02 -13.44
N GLY A 212 -1.17 8.98 -14.25
CA GLY A 212 -0.30 10.12 -14.51
C GLY A 212 0.76 9.82 -15.57
N GLN A 213 1.67 10.76 -15.77
CA GLN A 213 2.78 10.59 -16.71
C GLN A 213 4.07 11.08 -16.09
N TRP A 214 5.10 10.24 -16.15
CA TRP A 214 6.41 10.52 -15.56
C TRP A 214 7.50 10.26 -16.59
N THR A 215 8.58 11.03 -16.49
CA THR A 215 9.85 10.71 -17.14
C THR A 215 10.81 10.29 -16.04
N ILE A 216 11.21 9.02 -16.03
CA ILE A 216 12.06 8.44 -14.99
C ILE A 216 13.48 8.23 -15.50
N PRO A 217 14.53 8.57 -14.72
CA PRO A 217 15.88 8.14 -15.03
C PRO A 217 16.01 6.64 -14.79
N LEU A 218 16.67 5.93 -15.70
CA LEU A 218 16.90 4.50 -15.59
C LEU A 218 18.28 4.16 -15.01
N GLY A 219 19.06 5.18 -14.63
CA GLY A 219 20.39 5.05 -14.02
C GLY A 219 20.78 6.31 -13.23
N ARG A 220 22.07 6.46 -12.90
CA ARG A 220 22.57 7.53 -12.00
C ARG A 220 22.46 8.95 -12.56
N ALA A 221 22.36 9.09 -13.88
CA ALA A 221 22.17 10.36 -14.58
C ALA A 221 21.33 10.12 -15.85
N ALA A 222 20.70 11.17 -16.36
CA ALA A 222 20.02 11.20 -17.65
C ALA A 222 20.67 12.30 -18.49
N THR A 223 21.07 11.99 -19.73
CA THR A 223 21.78 12.94 -20.61
C THR A 223 21.07 13.22 -21.94
N GLY A 224 19.79 12.81 -22.09
CA GLY A 224 19.03 12.96 -23.33
C GLY A 224 17.68 13.68 -23.15
N ASP A 225 17.26 14.37 -24.20
CA ASP A 225 16.05 15.24 -24.22
C ASP A 225 14.73 14.49 -24.52
N ASP A 226 14.77 13.30 -25.15
CA ASP A 226 13.57 12.51 -25.48
C ASP A 226 13.72 11.05 -25.03
N PRO A 227 12.82 10.51 -24.17
CA PRO A 227 12.96 9.15 -23.65
C PRO A 227 12.87 8.12 -24.78
N PRO A 228 13.93 7.32 -25.04
CA PRO A 228 13.97 6.36 -26.15
C PRO A 228 13.08 5.13 -25.93
N ALA A 229 12.41 5.03 -24.77
CA ALA A 229 11.51 3.94 -24.42
C ALA A 229 10.30 4.45 -23.63
N GLN A 230 9.17 3.79 -23.83
CA GLN A 230 7.91 4.10 -23.17
C GLN A 230 7.23 2.81 -22.69
N VAL A 231 6.60 2.91 -21.52
CA VAL A 231 5.65 1.92 -20.99
C VAL A 231 4.35 2.65 -20.71
N ARG A 232 3.23 2.08 -21.15
CA ARG A 232 1.87 2.55 -20.88
C ARG A 232 1.04 1.39 -20.34
N MET A 233 0.41 1.56 -19.18
CA MET A 233 -0.43 0.54 -18.55
C MET A 233 -1.44 1.18 -17.59
N ASP A 234 -2.43 0.42 -17.13
CA ASP A 234 -3.36 0.90 -16.10
C ASP A 234 -2.65 1.13 -14.74
N VAL A 235 -3.04 2.19 -14.03
CA VAL A 235 -2.43 2.57 -12.74
C VAL A 235 -2.64 1.53 -11.65
N VAL A 236 -3.81 0.88 -11.62
CA VAL A 236 -4.11 -0.18 -10.64
C VAL A 236 -3.27 -1.40 -10.97
N GLU A 237 -3.20 -1.79 -12.24
CA GLU A 237 -2.33 -2.88 -12.69
C GLU A 237 -0.85 -2.62 -12.35
N PHE A 238 -0.38 -1.37 -12.50
CA PHE A 238 0.98 -1.00 -12.08
C PHE A 238 1.18 -1.15 -10.57
N CYS A 239 0.23 -0.71 -9.74
CA CYS A 239 0.32 -0.90 -8.29
C CYS A 239 0.36 -2.38 -7.92
N PHE A 240 -0.49 -3.22 -8.52
CA PHE A 240 -0.44 -4.66 -8.25
C PHE A 240 0.81 -5.34 -8.80
N LEU A 241 1.38 -4.86 -9.91
CA LEU A 241 2.70 -5.28 -10.39
C LEU A 241 3.79 -4.91 -9.39
N ALA A 242 3.80 -3.69 -8.89
CA ALA A 242 4.74 -3.24 -7.86
C ALA A 242 4.59 -4.04 -6.55
N GLY A 243 3.38 -4.54 -6.28
CA GLY A 243 3.09 -5.42 -5.15
C GLY A 243 3.47 -6.88 -5.38
N GLY A 244 3.99 -7.25 -6.56
CA GLY A 244 4.32 -8.63 -6.90
C GLY A 244 3.09 -9.51 -7.17
N ARG A 245 1.90 -8.91 -7.38
CA ARG A 245 0.63 -9.61 -7.66
C ARG A 245 0.31 -9.69 -9.16
N ARG A 246 1.25 -9.27 -10.01
CA ARG A 246 1.24 -9.46 -11.46
C ARG A 246 2.59 -9.98 -11.92
N ASP A 247 2.57 -10.85 -12.91
CA ASP A 247 3.79 -11.33 -13.55
C ASP A 247 4.28 -10.27 -14.55
N PRO A 248 5.51 -9.75 -14.41
CA PRO A 248 6.05 -8.71 -15.28
C PRO A 248 6.17 -9.14 -16.75
N THR A 249 6.14 -10.44 -17.04
CA THR A 249 6.24 -10.98 -18.41
C THR A 249 4.91 -11.09 -19.13
N SER A 250 3.79 -11.02 -18.39
CA SER A 250 2.43 -11.22 -18.93
C SER A 250 1.47 -10.07 -18.60
N VAL A 251 1.90 -9.06 -17.83
CA VAL A 251 1.09 -7.88 -17.54
C VAL A 251 0.69 -7.12 -18.81
N GLU A 252 -0.54 -6.63 -18.84
CA GLU A 252 -1.07 -5.83 -19.95
C GLU A 252 -0.41 -4.44 -19.96
N ALA A 253 0.63 -4.30 -20.80
CA ALA A 253 1.34 -3.04 -21.00
C ALA A 253 1.62 -2.81 -22.49
N GLU A 254 1.34 -1.60 -22.95
CA GLU A 254 1.80 -1.11 -24.25
C GLU A 254 3.24 -0.61 -24.09
N THR A 255 4.16 -1.13 -24.90
CA THR A 255 5.58 -0.76 -24.82
C THR A 255 6.10 -0.31 -26.18
N SER A 256 7.00 0.67 -26.18
CA SER A 256 7.69 1.13 -27.38
C SER A 256 9.13 1.53 -27.07
N GLY A 257 9.98 1.58 -28.09
CA GLY A 257 11.42 1.78 -27.94
C GLY A 257 12.20 0.49 -27.72
N ASP A 258 13.27 0.53 -26.91
CA ASP A 258 14.14 -0.62 -26.63
C ASP A 258 13.42 -1.68 -25.76
N PRO A 259 13.15 -2.90 -26.28
CA PRO A 259 12.42 -3.94 -25.55
C PRO A 259 13.15 -4.51 -24.34
N ALA A 260 14.49 -4.38 -24.27
CA ALA A 260 15.23 -4.78 -23.09
C ALA A 260 14.93 -3.82 -21.93
N VAL A 261 14.91 -2.51 -22.23
CA VAL A 261 14.62 -1.45 -21.27
C VAL A 261 13.22 -1.58 -20.68
N THR A 262 12.20 -1.76 -21.52
CA THR A 262 10.81 -1.85 -21.03
C THR A 262 10.59 -3.10 -20.18
N ARG A 263 11.18 -4.22 -20.58
CA ARG A 263 11.16 -5.48 -19.81
C ARG A 263 11.83 -5.33 -18.45
N ASP A 264 13.00 -4.69 -18.41
CA ASP A 264 13.76 -4.48 -17.18
C ASP A 264 13.03 -3.56 -16.20
N VAL A 265 12.35 -2.52 -16.70
CA VAL A 265 11.46 -1.66 -15.89
C VAL A 265 10.29 -2.42 -15.30
N LEU A 266 9.58 -3.22 -16.12
CA LEU A 266 8.46 -4.04 -15.64
C LEU A 266 8.94 -5.08 -14.61
N ALA A 267 10.08 -5.75 -14.87
CA ALA A 267 10.64 -6.74 -13.97
C ALA A 267 11.16 -6.15 -12.65
N ALA A 268 11.66 -4.91 -12.67
CA ALA A 268 12.13 -4.23 -11.47
C ALA A 268 10.99 -3.69 -10.60
N ALA A 269 9.77 -3.51 -11.14
CA ALA A 269 8.68 -2.86 -10.41
C ALA A 269 8.36 -3.53 -9.05
N SER A 270 8.46 -4.86 -8.97
CA SER A 270 8.23 -5.63 -7.73
C SER A 270 9.46 -5.75 -6.83
N ALA A 271 10.58 -5.06 -7.08
CA ALA A 271 11.82 -5.23 -6.31
C ALA A 271 11.68 -4.88 -4.80
N PHE A 272 10.63 -4.14 -4.44
CA PHE A 272 10.30 -3.80 -3.05
C PHE A 272 9.04 -4.49 -2.54
N SER A 273 8.45 -5.43 -3.30
CA SER A 273 7.31 -6.19 -2.81
C SER A 273 7.74 -7.00 -1.60
N GLY A 274 7.03 -6.78 -0.49
CA GLY A 274 7.12 -7.62 0.68
C GLY A 274 6.25 -8.87 0.52
N PRO A 275 5.89 -9.51 1.64
CA PRO A 275 4.83 -10.51 1.68
C PRO A 275 3.51 -10.02 1.07
#